data_AF-A0A3M9MVL5-F1
#
_entry.id   AF-A0A3M9MVL5-F1
#
_cell.length_a   1.000
_cell.length_b   1.000
_cell.length_c   1.000
_cell.angle_alpha   90.00
_cell.angle_beta   90.00
_cell.angle_gamma   90.00
#
_symmetry.space_group_name_H-M   'P 1'
#
loop_
_entity.id
_entity.type
_entity.pdbx_description
1 polymer ?
#
loop_
_entity_poly.entity_id
_entity_poly.type
_entity_poly.pdbx_seq_one_letter_code
_entity_poly.pdbx_strand_id
1 'polypeptide(L)'
;MKNIFLKFVLVVGLFTFLPSPKVSAQAPASSWYWVVESNTRQKKSSIVRFYNKEHQLVYEESVTGRKLDIKKPKTRKLLDNALQQVMVTPPTYAILGNRKP
;
A
#
# COMPACT_ATOMS: atom_id res chain seq x y z
N MET A 1 30.44 54.23 33.30
CA MET A 1 30.41 52.91 32.61
C MET A 1 29.02 52.79 32.00
N LYS A 2 28.85 52.75 30.67
CA LYS A 2 28.84 51.50 29.87
C LYS A 2 27.68 50.63 30.39
N ASN A 3 26.43 50.90 30.01
CA ASN A 3 25.74 50.42 28.79
C ASN A 3 24.43 51.23 28.59
N ILE A 4 23.84 51.49 27.40
CA ILE A 4 24.04 51.10 25.98
C ILE A 4 23.67 49.63 25.65
N PHE A 5 22.84 49.43 24.60
CA PHE A 5 22.15 48.17 24.21
C PHE A 5 20.98 47.77 25.14
N LEU A 6 19.81 47.32 24.67
CA LEU A 6 19.28 47.25 23.30
C LEU A 6 17.74 47.17 23.35
N LYS A 7 17.06 47.78 22.37
CA LYS A 7 15.61 47.65 22.17
C LYS A 7 15.24 46.23 21.72
N PHE A 8 14.88 45.35 22.65
CA PHE A 8 14.24 44.07 22.35
C PHE A 8 13.12 43.74 23.34
N VAL A 9 12.10 44.62 23.35
CA VAL A 9 10.80 44.27 23.95
C VAL A 9 10.10 43.29 23.02
N LEU A 10 10.37 42.00 23.28
CA LEU A 10 9.45 40.88 23.19
C LEU A 10 8.26 41.05 22.22
N VAL A 11 8.48 40.82 20.92
CA VAL A 11 7.37 40.54 20.00
C VAL A 11 6.82 39.16 20.37
N VAL A 12 5.78 39.14 21.19
CA VAL A 12 5.02 37.92 21.49
C VAL A 12 4.31 37.51 20.20
N GLY A 13 4.92 36.58 19.47
CA GLY A 13 4.31 35.94 18.33
C GLY A 13 3.06 35.19 18.80
N LEU A 14 1.89 35.77 18.58
CA LEU A 14 0.60 35.11 18.79
C LEU A 14 0.44 34.04 17.70
N PHE A 15 1.11 32.90 17.90
CA PHE A 15 1.03 31.74 17.01
C PHE A 15 -0.35 31.12 17.18
N THR A 16 -1.32 31.63 16.43
CA THR A 16 -2.70 31.15 16.45
C THR A 16 -2.70 29.68 16.01
N PHE A 17 -2.93 28.79 16.97
CA PHE A 17 -3.19 27.38 16.70
C PHE A 17 -4.48 27.27 15.90
N LEU A 18 -4.35 27.30 14.57
CA LEU A 18 -5.41 26.92 13.66
C LEU A 18 -5.66 25.41 13.85
N PRO A 19 -6.85 24.97 14.28
CA PRO A 19 -7.16 23.55 14.32
C PRO A 19 -7.26 23.05 12.89
N SER A 20 -6.21 22.38 12.40
CA SER A 20 -6.25 21.69 11.12
C SER A 20 -7.44 20.74 11.10
N PRO A 21 -8.37 20.82 10.13
CA PRO A 21 -9.47 19.88 10.04
C PRO A 21 -8.87 18.49 9.85
N LYS A 22 -9.06 17.62 10.85
CA LYS A 22 -8.76 16.20 10.72
C LYS A 22 -9.78 15.61 9.75
N VAL A 23 -9.47 15.70 8.46
CA VAL A 23 -10.12 14.89 7.43
C VAL A 23 -9.80 13.45 7.78
N SER A 24 -10.69 12.83 8.55
CA SER A 24 -10.72 11.40 8.73
C SER A 24 -11.15 10.81 7.41
N ALA A 25 -10.18 10.63 6.52
CA ALA A 25 -10.32 9.70 5.42
C ALA A 25 -10.66 8.36 6.06
N GLN A 26 -11.93 7.98 5.99
CA GLN A 26 -12.41 6.68 6.43
C GLN A 26 -11.62 5.66 5.61
N ALA A 27 -10.56 5.09 6.21
CA ALA A 27 -9.75 4.10 5.53
C ALA A 27 -10.71 3.00 5.09
N PRO A 28 -10.80 2.68 3.79
CA PRO A 28 -11.68 1.61 3.33
C PRO A 28 -11.29 0.36 4.10
N ALA A 29 -12.29 -0.27 4.75
CA ALA A 29 -12.05 -1.34 5.71
C ALA A 29 -11.07 -2.35 5.12
N SER A 30 -9.88 -2.44 5.72
CA SER A 30 -8.71 -3.01 5.07
C SER A 30 -8.96 -4.47 4.72
N SER A 31 -9.24 -4.71 3.44
CA SER A 31 -9.50 -6.02 2.87
C SER A 31 -8.21 -6.55 2.27
N TRP A 32 -8.06 -7.87 2.25
CA TRP A 32 -7.07 -8.49 1.37
C TRP A 32 -7.41 -8.14 -0.08
N TYR A 33 -6.39 -7.97 -0.92
CA TYR A 33 -6.58 -7.60 -2.33
C TYR A 33 -5.51 -8.20 -3.24
N TRP A 34 -5.80 -8.24 -4.54
CA TRP A 34 -4.86 -8.63 -5.57
C TRP A 34 -4.61 -7.48 -6.56
N VAL A 35 -3.43 -7.48 -7.18
CA VAL A 35 -3.01 -6.55 -8.24
C VAL A 35 -2.46 -7.37 -9.40
N VAL A 36 -2.76 -6.97 -10.64
CA VAL A 36 -2.21 -7.59 -11.85
C VAL A 36 -1.41 -6.57 -12.63
N GLU A 37 -0.11 -6.81 -12.76
CA GLU A 37 0.78 -6.04 -13.62
C GLU A 37 1.02 -6.76 -14.95
N SER A 38 0.68 -6.12 -16.06
CA SER A 38 1.03 -6.63 -17.39
C SER A 38 2.32 -5.98 -17.88
N ASN A 39 3.37 -6.77 -18.09
CA ASN A 39 4.62 -6.27 -18.64
C ASN A 39 4.42 -5.88 -20.12
N THR A 40 4.74 -4.63 -20.47
CA THR A 40 4.64 -4.13 -21.86
C THR A 40 5.82 -4.56 -22.74
N ARG A 41 6.97 -4.87 -22.13
CA ARG A 41 8.19 -5.30 -22.82
C ARG A 41 8.21 -6.81 -23.08
N GLN A 42 7.64 -7.61 -22.18
CA GLN A 42 7.50 -9.06 -22.35
C GLN A 42 6.12 -9.42 -22.90
N LYS A 43 6.06 -9.88 -24.15
CA LYS A 43 4.80 -10.32 -24.77
C LYS A 43 4.20 -11.50 -24.00
N LYS A 44 2.93 -11.37 -23.60
CA LYS A 44 2.13 -12.40 -22.93
C LYS A 44 2.64 -12.83 -21.53
N SER A 45 3.25 -11.95 -20.74
CA SER A 45 3.40 -12.18 -19.29
C SER A 45 2.49 -11.28 -18.45
N SER A 46 2.17 -11.73 -17.24
CA SER A 46 1.45 -10.96 -16.23
C SER A 46 1.90 -11.41 -14.84
N ILE A 47 2.18 -10.47 -13.96
CA ILE A 47 2.52 -10.75 -12.56
C ILE A 47 1.27 -10.49 -11.73
N VAL A 48 0.89 -11.46 -10.89
CA VAL A 48 -0.19 -11.31 -9.91
C VAL A 48 0.44 -11.15 -8.55
N ARG A 49 0.04 -10.12 -7.81
CA ARG A 49 0.48 -9.85 -6.43
C ARG A 49 -0.71 -9.87 -5.50
N PHE A 50 -0.57 -10.53 -4.37
CA PHE A 50 -1.60 -10.63 -3.34
C PHE A 50 -1.11 -9.93 -2.08
N TYR A 51 -1.97 -9.11 -1.50
CA TYR A 51 -1.68 -8.26 -0.36
C TYR A 51 -2.65 -8.55 0.79
N ASN A 52 -2.13 -8.53 2.02
CA ASN A 52 -2.94 -8.57 3.22
C ASN A 52 -3.55 -7.19 3.55
N LYS A 53 -4.23 -7.09 4.69
CA LYS A 53 -4.90 -5.87 5.15
C LYS A 53 -3.92 -4.75 5.49
N GLU A 54 -2.70 -5.15 5.84
CA GLU A 54 -1.57 -4.33 6.24
C GLU A 54 -0.76 -3.83 5.02
N HIS A 55 -1.27 -4.04 3.80
CA HIS A 55 -0.63 -3.72 2.51
C HIS A 55 0.72 -4.44 2.26
N GLN A 56 0.99 -5.52 2.97
CA GLN A 56 2.18 -6.35 2.81
C GLN A 56 1.98 -7.38 1.70
N LEU A 57 2.98 -7.54 0.84
CA LEU A 57 2.99 -8.56 -0.22
C LEU A 57 3.13 -9.94 0.43
N VAL A 58 2.10 -10.78 0.29
CA VAL A 58 2.04 -12.13 0.88
C VAL A 58 2.21 -13.25 -0.15
N TYR A 59 1.89 -13.00 -1.42
CA TYR A 59 2.16 -13.93 -2.52
C TYR A 59 2.39 -13.18 -3.85
N GLU A 60 3.30 -13.69 -4.68
CA GLU A 60 3.53 -13.22 -6.05
C GLU A 60 3.60 -14.42 -7.00
N GLU A 61 2.89 -14.35 -8.13
CA GLU A 61 2.92 -15.35 -9.19
C GLU A 61 3.20 -14.71 -10.55
N SER A 62 4.20 -15.24 -11.28
CA SER A 62 4.53 -14.82 -12.63
C SER A 62 3.88 -15.74 -13.67
N VAL A 63 2.75 -15.32 -14.23
CA VAL A 63 2.06 -16.03 -15.31
C VAL A 63 2.76 -15.73 -16.64
N THR A 64 3.30 -16.76 -17.29
CA THR A 64 3.98 -16.66 -18.59
C THR A 64 3.12 -17.31 -19.71
N GLY A 65 3.37 -16.93 -20.96
CA GLY A 65 2.64 -17.44 -22.14
C GLY A 65 1.20 -16.92 -22.29
N ARG A 66 0.60 -16.32 -21.25
CA ARG A 66 -0.76 -15.75 -21.25
C ARG A 66 -0.78 -14.39 -20.55
N LYS A 67 -1.43 -13.40 -21.18
CA LYS A 67 -1.82 -12.15 -20.50
C LYS A 67 -3.13 -12.34 -19.75
N LEU A 68 -3.19 -11.91 -18.49
CA LEU A 68 -4.42 -11.84 -17.72
C LEU A 68 -5.23 -10.59 -18.10
N ASP A 69 -6.55 -10.76 -18.26
CA ASP A 69 -7.47 -9.71 -18.69
C ASP A 69 -8.51 -9.44 -17.59
N ILE A 70 -8.17 -8.53 -16.68
CA ILE A 70 -9.00 -8.17 -15.53
C ILE A 70 -10.36 -7.54 -15.90
N LYS A 71 -10.56 -7.15 -17.18
CA LYS A 71 -11.88 -6.70 -17.67
C LYS A 71 -12.87 -7.85 -17.77
N LYS A 72 -12.40 -9.10 -17.93
CA LYS A 72 -13.26 -10.29 -18.00
C LYS A 72 -13.72 -10.75 -16.61
N PRO A 73 -15.04 -10.92 -16.37
CA PRO A 73 -15.56 -11.40 -15.09
C PRO A 73 -14.99 -12.77 -14.66
N LYS A 74 -14.75 -13.67 -15.62
CA LYS A 74 -14.14 -14.99 -15.36
C LYS A 74 -12.72 -14.87 -14.78
N THR A 75 -11.94 -13.88 -15.23
CA THR A 75 -10.58 -13.65 -14.73
C THR A 75 -10.60 -13.04 -13.33
N ARG A 76 -11.50 -12.09 -13.05
CA ARG A 76 -11.68 -11.56 -11.68
C ARG A 76 -12.07 -12.67 -10.71
N LYS A 77 -13.12 -13.45 -11.02
CA LYS A 77 -13.55 -14.56 -10.16
C LYS A 77 -12.44 -15.60 -9.89
N LEU A 78 -11.56 -15.85 -10.86
CA LEU A 78 -10.40 -16.73 -10.66
C LEU A 78 -9.39 -16.12 -9.67
N LEU A 79 -9.10 -14.82 -9.79
CA LEU A 79 -8.22 -14.09 -8.88
C LEU A 79 -8.83 -13.94 -7.48
N ASP A 80 -10.14 -13.75 -7.38
CA ASP A 80 -10.87 -13.69 -6.11
C ASP A 80 -10.84 -15.05 -5.39
N ASN A 81 -11.04 -16.15 -6.12
CA ASN A 81 -10.86 -17.50 -5.59
C ASN A 81 -9.40 -17.74 -5.15
N ALA A 82 -8.40 -17.31 -5.94
CA ALA A 82 -7.00 -17.43 -5.58
C ALA A 82 -6.66 -16.63 -4.30
N LEU A 83 -7.21 -15.41 -4.17
CA LEU A 83 -7.09 -14.60 -2.96
C LEU A 83 -7.64 -15.34 -1.73
N GLN A 84 -8.82 -15.98 -1.85
CA GLN A 84 -9.36 -16.81 -0.77
C GLN A 84 -8.45 -17.99 -0.40
N GLN A 85 -7.81 -18.65 -1.38
CA GLN A 85 -6.84 -19.71 -1.09
C GLN A 85 -5.61 -19.17 -0.35
N VAL A 86 -5.06 -18.02 -0.78
CA VAL A 86 -3.92 -17.36 -0.11
C VAL A 86 -4.28 -16.86 1.31
N MET A 87 -5.54 -16.51 1.56
CA MET A 87 -6.04 -16.15 2.90
C MET A 87 -6.14 -17.35 3.85
N VAL A 88 -6.55 -18.52 3.36
CA VAL A 88 -6.71 -19.74 4.17
C VAL A 88 -5.38 -20.46 4.36
N THR A 89 -4.56 -20.50 3.31
CA THR A 89 -3.25 -21.17 3.30
C THR A 89 -2.18 -20.19 2.78
N PRO A 90 -1.73 -19.23 3.61
CA PRO A 90 -0.66 -18.32 3.22
C PRO A 90 0.64 -19.12 2.96
N PRO A 91 1.49 -18.69 2.01
CA PRO A 91 2.81 -19.29 1.84
C PRO A 91 3.63 -19.22 3.13
N THR A 92 4.47 -20.21 3.41
CA THR A 92 5.24 -20.27 4.67
C THR A 92 6.08 -19.00 4.91
N TYR A 93 6.60 -18.37 3.86
CA TYR A 93 7.35 -17.11 3.95
C TYR A 93 6.49 -15.89 4.31
N ALA A 94 5.18 -15.92 4.04
CA ALA A 94 4.24 -14.86 4.45
C ALA A 94 4.00 -14.89 5.97
N ILE A 95 3.97 -16.08 6.57
CA ILE A 95 3.80 -16.27 8.02
C ILE A 95 5.10 -15.94 8.79
N LEU A 96 6.26 -16.22 8.19
CA LEU A 96 7.58 -16.01 8.82
C LEU A 96 8.11 -14.57 8.74
N GLY A 97 7.39 -13.63 8.13
CA GLY A 97 7.70 -12.20 8.14
C GLY A 97 8.98 -11.81 7.41
N ASN A 98 8.89 -11.54 6.10
CA ASN A 98 9.91 -10.87 5.27
C ASN A 98 11.34 -11.44 5.24
N ARG A 99 11.60 -12.63 5.78
CA ARG A 99 12.86 -13.36 5.49
C ARG A 99 12.76 -14.12 4.18
N LYS A 100 12.90 -13.37 3.08
CA LYS A 100 13.30 -13.94 1.79
C LYS A 100 14.77 -14.41 1.93
N PRO A 101 15.13 -15.65 1.56
CA PRO A 101 16.53 -16.09 1.48
C PRO A 101 17.27 -15.40 0.34
#